data_AF-A0A6L6ECK7-F1
#
_entry.id   AF-A0A6L6ECK7-F1
#
_cell.length_a   1.000
_cell.length_b   1.000
_cell.length_c   1.000
_cell.angle_alpha   90.00
_cell.angle_beta   90.00
_cell.angle_gamma   90.00
#
_symmetry.space_group_name_H-M   'P 1'
#
loop_
_entity.id
_entity.type
_entity.pdbx_description
1 polymer ?
#
loop_
_entity_poly.entity_id
_entity_poly.type
_entity_poly.pdbx_seq_one_letter_code
_entity_poly.pdbx_strand_id
1 'polypeptide(L)'
;PGAGDSFIVAEDDRTARQIAEKRQLASRNASLAKARKKVSLEDFLEQSKVNTLNLILKGDVSGSVEALEDALLQLDIGAEVDLRVIHRGVGAITKNDVTLASASTAVIIGFNVKPEPQTAIFAEHEGVEVKFYTVIYKAIEEIEASLKGLLKPEFEEAVLGNAEVRDIFKSSKFGNIAGCIVSDGNIKRNAKVRTMRAGVVIGENLSIESLRRFKDDATEVREGYECGIGLGSFKDLQVGDVIQAYEIREKKRA
;
A
#
# COMPACT_ATOMS: atom_id res chain seq x y z
N PRO A 1 -7.83 -13.54 -35.27
CA PRO A 1 -7.42 -14.86 -34.74
C PRO A 1 -6.54 -14.69 -33.50
N GLY A 2 -6.87 -15.38 -32.41
CA GLY A 2 -6.02 -15.50 -31.23
C GLY A 2 -4.85 -16.46 -31.46
N ALA A 3 -3.91 -16.49 -30.51
CA ALA A 3 -2.86 -17.51 -30.53
C ALA A 3 -3.49 -18.89 -30.34
N GLY A 4 -3.11 -19.86 -31.18
CA GLY A 4 -3.63 -21.24 -31.10
C GLY A 4 -4.99 -21.47 -31.78
N ASP A 5 -5.61 -20.45 -32.38
CA ASP A 5 -6.87 -20.62 -33.11
C ASP A 5 -6.70 -21.48 -34.37
N SER A 6 -7.65 -22.38 -34.62
CA SER A 6 -7.69 -23.18 -35.84
C SER A 6 -8.15 -22.37 -37.05
N PHE A 7 -7.33 -22.39 -38.10
CA PHE A 7 -7.68 -21.87 -39.41
C PHE A 7 -8.52 -22.88 -40.19
N ILE A 8 -9.65 -22.43 -40.71
CA ILE A 8 -10.55 -23.23 -41.53
C ILE A 8 -10.79 -22.45 -42.82
N VAL A 9 -10.65 -23.13 -43.96
CA VAL A 9 -10.97 -22.57 -45.27
C VAL A 9 -12.47 -22.76 -45.50
N ALA A 10 -13.18 -21.67 -45.78
CA ALA A 10 -14.59 -21.70 -46.15
C ALA A 10 -14.75 -21.75 -47.66
N GLU A 11 -15.85 -22.33 -48.13
CA GLU A 11 -16.13 -22.51 -49.57
C GLU A 11 -16.46 -21.18 -50.28
N ASP A 12 -17.03 -20.21 -49.56
CA ASP A 12 -17.40 -18.90 -50.08
C ASP A 12 -17.37 -17.79 -48.99
N ASP A 13 -17.22 -16.52 -49.41
CA ASP A 13 -17.10 -15.36 -48.51
C ASP A 13 -18.30 -15.19 -47.57
N ARG A 14 -19.52 -15.53 -48.04
CA ARG A 14 -20.73 -15.38 -47.22
C ARG A 14 -20.71 -16.36 -46.06
N THR A 15 -20.34 -17.61 -46.32
CA THR A 15 -20.20 -18.64 -45.27
C THR A 15 -19.07 -18.30 -44.31
N ALA A 16 -17.94 -17.77 -44.81
CA ALA A 16 -16.84 -17.28 -43.97
C ALA A 16 -17.28 -16.19 -42.99
N ARG A 17 -18.05 -15.19 -43.46
CA ARG A 17 -18.59 -14.11 -42.62
C ARG A 17 -19.53 -14.62 -41.55
N GLN A 18 -20.44 -15.53 -41.90
CA GLN A 18 -21.38 -16.11 -40.93
C GLN A 18 -20.66 -16.89 -39.83
N ILE A 19 -19.61 -17.66 -40.19
CA ILE A 19 -18.78 -18.38 -39.21
C ILE A 19 -18.05 -17.39 -38.30
N ALA A 20 -17.49 -16.31 -38.86
CA ALA A 20 -16.78 -15.29 -38.10
C ALA A 20 -17.71 -14.55 -37.11
N GLU A 21 -18.89 -14.11 -37.56
CA GLU A 21 -19.90 -13.46 -36.70
C GLU A 21 -20.34 -14.39 -35.57
N LYS A 22 -20.60 -15.67 -35.88
CA LYS A 22 -20.99 -16.66 -34.86
C LYS A 22 -19.88 -16.88 -33.82
N ARG A 23 -18.62 -16.96 -34.25
CA ARG A 23 -17.45 -17.07 -33.34
C ARG A 23 -17.30 -15.81 -32.48
N GLN A 24 -17.48 -14.62 -33.05
CA GLN A 24 -17.40 -13.36 -32.32
C GLN A 24 -18.50 -13.26 -31.25
N LEU A 25 -19.74 -13.65 -31.60
CA LEU A 25 -20.86 -13.70 -30.66
C LEU A 25 -20.60 -14.71 -29.52
N ALA A 26 -20.09 -15.89 -29.84
CA ALA A 26 -19.73 -16.89 -28.84
C ALA A 26 -18.64 -16.39 -27.88
N SER A 27 -17.58 -15.77 -28.41
CA SER A 27 -16.50 -15.17 -27.61
C SER A 27 -17.02 -14.07 -26.69
N ARG A 28 -17.86 -13.17 -27.22
CA ARG A 28 -18.50 -12.09 -26.45
C ARG A 28 -19.39 -12.63 -25.33
N ASN A 29 -20.17 -13.67 -25.60
CA ASN A 29 -21.01 -14.30 -24.59
C ASN A 29 -20.17 -15.01 -23.51
N ALA A 30 -19.06 -15.64 -23.88
CA ALA A 30 -18.12 -16.25 -22.94
C ALA A 30 -17.45 -15.21 -22.03
N SER A 31 -17.04 -14.05 -22.58
CA SER A 31 -16.49 -12.96 -21.78
C SER A 31 -17.52 -12.36 -20.82
N LEU A 32 -18.76 -12.18 -21.28
CA LEU A 32 -19.87 -11.72 -20.43
C LEU A 32 -20.21 -12.73 -19.34
N ALA A 33 -20.13 -14.03 -19.62
CA ALA A 33 -20.33 -15.09 -18.63
C ALA A 33 -19.22 -15.11 -17.57
N LYS A 34 -17.95 -14.93 -17.96
CA LYS A 34 -16.82 -14.78 -17.02
C LYS A 34 -16.93 -13.52 -16.15
N ALA A 35 -17.47 -12.43 -16.70
CA ALA A 35 -17.70 -11.19 -15.96
C ALA A 35 -18.84 -11.27 -14.93
N ARG A 36 -19.72 -12.29 -14.98
CA ARG A 36 -20.76 -12.56 -13.97
C ARG A 36 -20.20 -13.22 -12.71
N LYS A 37 -19.08 -12.73 -12.18
CA LYS A 37 -18.85 -12.89 -10.73
C LYS A 37 -20.02 -12.15 -10.07
N LYS A 38 -20.86 -12.84 -9.29
CA LYS A 38 -21.91 -12.19 -8.50
C LYS A 38 -21.18 -11.29 -7.50
N VAL A 39 -20.94 -10.05 -7.85
CA VAL A 39 -20.44 -9.03 -6.92
C VAL A 39 -21.60 -8.78 -5.97
N SER A 40 -21.51 -9.32 -4.76
CA SER A 40 -22.48 -9.03 -3.71
C SER A 40 -22.31 -7.59 -3.24
N LEU A 41 -23.34 -7.00 -2.63
CA LEU A 41 -23.24 -5.66 -2.07
C LEU A 41 -22.14 -5.59 -0.96
N GLU A 42 -21.90 -6.72 -0.30
CA GLU A 42 -20.88 -6.91 0.73
C GLU A 42 -19.47 -6.87 0.10
N ASP A 43 -19.24 -7.56 -1.02
CA ASP A 43 -17.97 -7.52 -1.76
C ASP A 43 -17.63 -6.09 -2.25
N PHE A 44 -18.64 -5.31 -2.64
CA PHE A 44 -18.45 -3.94 -3.11
C PHE A 44 -18.01 -2.99 -1.98
N LEU A 45 -18.50 -3.21 -0.76
CA LEU A 45 -18.12 -2.44 0.43
C LEU A 45 -16.68 -2.76 0.87
N GLU A 46 -16.26 -4.02 0.77
CA GLU A 46 -14.87 -4.44 1.04
C GLU A 46 -13.89 -3.91 -0.02
N GLN A 47 -14.26 -3.93 -1.30
CA GLN A 47 -13.45 -3.38 -2.39
C GLN A 47 -13.15 -1.88 -2.24
N SER A 48 -13.98 -1.11 -1.53
CA SER A 48 -13.71 0.33 -1.31
C SER A 48 -12.45 0.61 -0.48
N LYS A 49 -11.94 -0.40 0.26
CA LYS A 49 -10.72 -0.28 1.08
C LYS A 49 -9.47 -0.84 0.41
N VAL A 50 -9.61 -1.55 -0.70
CA VAL A 50 -8.50 -2.21 -1.41
C VAL A 50 -7.99 -1.27 -2.51
N ASN A 51 -6.70 -0.96 -2.48
CA ASN A 51 -6.10 -0.18 -3.56
C ASN A 51 -6.04 -1.06 -4.82
N THR A 52 -6.66 -0.62 -5.91
CA THR A 52 -6.67 -1.38 -7.18
C THR A 52 -5.70 -0.72 -8.16
N LEU A 53 -4.76 -1.49 -8.70
CA LEU A 53 -3.89 -1.05 -9.80
C LEU A 53 -4.48 -1.55 -11.13
N ASN A 54 -5.02 -0.62 -11.92
CA ASN A 54 -5.54 -0.93 -13.24
C ASN A 54 -4.42 -0.90 -14.28
N LEU A 55 -4.38 -1.91 -15.16
CA LEU A 55 -3.37 -2.05 -16.21
C LEU A 55 -4.01 -2.22 -17.59
N ILE A 56 -3.42 -1.57 -18.58
CA ILE A 56 -3.67 -1.85 -20.00
C ILE A 56 -2.41 -2.50 -20.58
N LEU A 57 -2.55 -3.68 -21.16
CA LEU A 57 -1.43 -4.41 -21.77
C LEU A 57 -1.47 -4.29 -23.30
N LYS A 58 -0.37 -3.85 -23.90
CA LYS A 58 -0.16 -3.84 -25.36
C LYS A 58 1.09 -4.60 -25.69
N GLY A 59 1.03 -5.45 -26.71
CA GLY A 59 2.20 -6.20 -27.16
C GLY A 59 2.30 -6.30 -28.68
N ASP A 60 3.47 -6.70 -29.15
CA ASP A 60 3.76 -6.96 -30.55
C ASP A 60 3.00 -8.19 -31.09
N VAL A 61 2.86 -9.22 -30.26
CA VAL A 61 2.21 -10.50 -30.58
C VAL A 61 1.21 -10.86 -29.49
N SER A 62 0.13 -11.57 -29.82
CA SER A 62 -0.86 -12.01 -28.83
C SER A 62 -0.28 -12.91 -27.74
N GLY A 63 0.67 -13.79 -28.08
CA GLY A 63 1.26 -14.73 -27.13
C GLY A 63 2.13 -14.06 -26.05
N SER A 64 2.81 -12.95 -26.37
CA SER A 64 3.61 -12.22 -25.38
C SER A 64 2.72 -11.47 -24.38
N VAL A 65 1.60 -10.93 -24.83
CA VAL A 65 0.60 -10.28 -23.97
C VAL A 65 -0.05 -11.28 -23.02
N GLU A 66 -0.42 -12.46 -23.52
CA GLU A 66 -1.03 -13.53 -22.71
C GLU A 66 -0.04 -14.06 -21.66
N ALA A 67 1.21 -14.32 -22.04
CA ALA A 67 2.24 -14.76 -21.12
C ALA A 67 2.53 -13.71 -20.01
N LEU A 68 2.52 -12.43 -20.36
CA LEU A 68 2.68 -11.35 -19.38
C LEU A 68 1.48 -11.27 -18.42
N GLU A 69 0.25 -11.37 -18.95
CA GLU A 69 -0.97 -11.37 -18.14
C GLU A 69 -0.99 -12.53 -17.15
N ASP A 70 -0.71 -13.75 -17.61
CA ASP A 70 -0.67 -14.95 -16.76
C ASP A 70 0.40 -14.83 -15.66
N ALA A 71 1.57 -14.28 -15.99
CA ALA A 71 2.63 -14.08 -15.02
C ALA A 71 2.27 -13.01 -13.97
N LEU A 72 1.57 -11.95 -14.37
CA LEU A 72 1.07 -10.92 -13.45
C LEU A 72 -0.04 -11.44 -12.53
N LEU A 73 -0.89 -12.35 -13.01
CA LEU A 73 -1.94 -13.00 -12.19
C LEU A 73 -1.38 -13.95 -11.14
N GLN A 74 -0.17 -14.49 -11.35
CA GLN A 74 0.51 -15.37 -10.40
C GLN A 74 1.28 -14.60 -9.31
N LEU A 75 1.40 -13.28 -9.41
CA LEU A 75 2.03 -12.48 -8.37
C LEU A 75 1.18 -12.51 -7.10
N ASP A 76 1.80 -12.92 -6.00
CA ASP A 76 1.19 -12.80 -4.68
C ASP A 76 1.58 -11.46 -4.06
N ILE A 77 0.66 -10.51 -4.11
CA ILE A 77 0.89 -9.09 -3.76
C ILE A 77 0.34 -8.79 -2.36
N GLY A 78 -0.29 -9.77 -1.70
CA GLY A 78 -1.01 -9.60 -0.43
C GLY A 78 -2.43 -9.04 -0.61
N ALA A 79 -3.27 -9.19 0.43
CA ALA A 79 -4.72 -8.91 0.35
C ALA A 79 -5.10 -7.41 0.27
N GLU A 80 -4.14 -6.49 0.38
CA GLU A 80 -4.39 -5.03 0.47
C GLU A 80 -4.38 -4.32 -0.89
N VAL A 81 -3.80 -4.94 -1.92
CA VAL A 81 -3.69 -4.37 -3.27
C VAL A 81 -4.13 -5.41 -4.30
N ASP A 82 -5.05 -5.00 -5.17
CA ASP A 82 -5.57 -5.85 -6.24
C ASP A 82 -5.04 -5.37 -7.60
N LEU A 83 -4.61 -6.30 -8.45
CA LEU A 83 -4.09 -5.99 -9.78
C LEU A 83 -5.14 -6.38 -10.82
N ARG A 84 -5.53 -5.43 -11.66
CA ARG A 84 -6.60 -5.62 -12.64
C ARG A 84 -6.18 -5.23 -14.04
N VAL A 85 -6.20 -6.20 -14.95
CA VAL A 85 -6.05 -5.93 -16.39
C VAL A 85 -7.40 -5.52 -16.97
N ILE A 86 -7.54 -4.26 -17.37
CA ILE A 86 -8.80 -3.70 -17.90
C ILE A 86 -8.92 -3.83 -19.42
N HIS A 87 -7.78 -3.85 -20.12
CA HIS A 87 -7.74 -4.02 -21.57
C HIS A 87 -6.43 -4.67 -21.99
N ARG A 88 -6.51 -5.51 -23.02
CA ARG A 88 -5.36 -6.10 -23.68
C ARG A 88 -5.50 -5.97 -25.19
N GLY A 89 -4.39 -5.70 -25.87
CA GLY A 89 -4.39 -5.56 -27.32
C GLY A 89 -3.03 -5.87 -27.95
N VAL A 90 -3.05 -6.10 -29.26
CA VAL A 90 -1.85 -6.30 -30.07
C VAL A 90 -1.64 -5.08 -30.96
N GLY A 91 -0.38 -4.66 -31.11
CA GLY A 91 0.03 -3.51 -31.90
C GLY A 91 0.44 -2.30 -31.05
N ALA A 92 0.74 -1.20 -31.75
CA ALA A 92 1.17 0.04 -31.13
C ALA A 92 0.10 0.62 -30.20
N ILE A 93 0.55 1.41 -29.22
CA ILE A 93 -0.33 2.11 -28.29
C ILE A 93 -1.01 3.28 -29.02
N THR A 94 -2.33 3.34 -28.94
CA THR A 94 -3.17 4.32 -29.65
C THR A 94 -3.75 5.36 -28.70
N LYS A 95 -4.27 6.47 -29.25
CA LYS A 95 -4.98 7.50 -28.45
C LYS A 95 -6.16 6.95 -27.66
N ASN A 96 -6.88 5.97 -28.22
CA ASN A 96 -8.01 5.34 -27.53
C ASN A 96 -7.57 4.59 -26.27
N ASP A 97 -6.38 3.98 -26.31
CA ASP A 97 -5.81 3.30 -25.14
C ASP A 97 -5.45 4.31 -24.04
N VAL A 98 -4.90 5.46 -24.43
CA VAL A 98 -4.60 6.58 -23.52
C VAL A 98 -5.87 7.15 -22.90
N THR A 99 -6.93 7.38 -23.70
CA THR A 99 -8.21 7.86 -23.19
C THR A 99 -8.84 6.86 -22.22
N LEU A 100 -8.77 5.56 -22.54
CA LEU A 100 -9.26 4.52 -21.64
C LEU A 100 -8.47 4.50 -20.33
N ALA A 101 -7.15 4.63 -20.40
CA ALA A 101 -6.28 4.70 -19.24
C ALA A 101 -6.57 5.91 -18.35
N SER A 102 -6.73 7.08 -18.94
CA SER A 102 -7.10 8.33 -18.24
C SER A 102 -8.44 8.17 -17.51
N ALA A 103 -9.47 7.63 -18.18
CA ALA A 103 -10.80 7.45 -17.60
C ALA A 103 -10.86 6.41 -16.46
N SER A 104 -9.92 5.47 -16.41
CA SER A 104 -9.91 4.35 -15.46
C SER A 104 -8.72 4.37 -14.49
N THR A 105 -7.93 5.45 -14.52
CA THR A 105 -6.69 5.59 -13.74
C THR A 105 -5.78 4.38 -13.89
N ALA A 106 -5.53 3.98 -15.15
CA ALA A 106 -4.74 2.80 -15.47
C ALA A 106 -3.36 3.16 -16.01
N VAL A 107 -2.39 2.28 -15.76
CA VAL A 107 -1.04 2.37 -16.34
C VAL A 107 -0.99 1.53 -17.63
N ILE A 108 -0.36 2.07 -18.67
CA ILE A 108 -0.19 1.36 -19.95
C ILE A 108 1.17 0.67 -19.97
N ILE A 109 1.16 -0.65 -20.21
CA ILE A 109 2.35 -1.49 -20.34
C ILE A 109 2.48 -1.93 -21.79
N GLY A 110 3.53 -1.46 -22.46
CA GLY A 110 3.90 -1.85 -23.82
C GLY A 110 5.01 -2.90 -23.84
N PHE A 111 4.74 -4.11 -24.32
CA PHE A 111 5.71 -5.17 -24.53
C PHE A 111 6.19 -5.19 -25.99
N ASN A 112 7.45 -4.86 -26.24
CA ASN A 112 8.03 -4.69 -27.58
C ASN A 112 7.30 -3.67 -28.48
N VAL A 113 6.40 -2.85 -27.92
CA VAL A 113 5.63 -1.84 -28.64
C VAL A 113 5.79 -0.48 -27.99
N LYS A 114 5.79 0.56 -28.83
CA LYS A 114 5.88 1.95 -28.41
C LYS A 114 4.71 2.75 -28.99
N PRO A 115 4.25 3.81 -28.30
CA PRO A 115 3.29 4.75 -28.84
C PRO A 115 3.95 5.53 -29.98
N GLU A 116 3.13 5.98 -30.91
CA GLU A 116 3.54 7.00 -31.86
C GLU A 116 3.86 8.31 -31.12
N PRO A 117 4.75 9.17 -31.66
CA PRO A 117 5.16 10.42 -30.99
C PRO A 117 3.98 11.31 -30.57
N GLN A 118 2.97 11.42 -31.43
CA GLN A 118 1.75 12.19 -31.14
C GLN A 118 0.92 11.58 -30.00
N THR A 119 0.93 10.26 -29.85
CA THR A 119 0.24 9.56 -28.77
C THR A 119 1.02 9.66 -27.46
N ALA A 120 2.36 9.65 -27.51
CA ALA A 120 3.19 9.85 -26.31
C ALA A 120 2.96 11.23 -25.69
N ILE A 121 2.97 12.29 -26.51
CA ILE A 121 2.68 13.67 -26.06
C ILE A 121 1.26 13.74 -25.47
N PHE A 122 0.30 13.06 -26.09
CA PHE A 122 -1.07 13.02 -25.58
C PHE A 122 -1.16 12.29 -24.23
N ALA A 123 -0.41 11.19 -24.04
CA ALA A 123 -0.36 10.49 -22.76
C ALA A 123 0.25 11.35 -21.65
N GLU A 124 1.33 12.08 -21.93
CA GLU A 124 1.93 13.02 -20.98
C GLU A 124 0.95 14.14 -20.58
N HIS A 125 0.21 14.70 -21.56
CA HIS A 125 -0.78 15.73 -21.30
C HIS A 125 -1.96 15.22 -20.44
N GLU A 126 -2.40 13.99 -20.67
CA GLU A 126 -3.45 13.32 -19.89
C GLU A 126 -2.94 12.79 -18.54
N GLY A 127 -1.63 12.88 -18.26
CA GLY A 127 -1.03 12.34 -17.04
C GLY A 127 -1.06 10.80 -16.97
N VAL A 128 -1.16 10.13 -18.13
CA VAL A 128 -1.18 8.67 -18.22
C VAL A 128 0.25 8.14 -18.29
N GLU A 129 0.62 7.28 -17.34
CA GLU A 129 1.92 6.63 -17.33
C GLU A 129 1.97 5.50 -18.37
N VAL A 130 3.02 5.54 -19.21
CA VAL A 130 3.27 4.53 -20.25
C VAL A 130 4.66 3.96 -20.05
N LYS A 131 4.74 2.65 -19.78
CA LYS A 131 6.00 1.93 -19.59
C LYS A 131 6.25 0.94 -20.73
N PHE A 132 7.51 0.79 -21.10
CA PHE A 132 7.94 -0.07 -22.21
C PHE A 132 8.88 -1.13 -21.71
N TYR A 133 8.61 -2.37 -22.07
CA TYR A 133 9.46 -3.50 -21.71
C TYR A 133 9.75 -4.36 -22.94
N THR A 134 10.93 -4.95 -22.93
CA THR A 134 11.35 -5.97 -23.91
C THR A 134 11.53 -7.33 -23.27
N VAL A 135 11.51 -7.39 -21.94
CA VAL A 135 11.74 -8.61 -21.13
C VAL A 135 10.63 -8.71 -20.09
N ILE A 136 9.92 -9.84 -20.08
CA ILE A 136 8.75 -10.07 -19.22
C ILE A 136 9.13 -9.95 -17.73
N TYR A 137 10.24 -10.57 -17.32
CA TYR A 137 10.70 -10.54 -15.92
C TYR A 137 10.93 -9.12 -15.40
N LYS A 138 11.47 -8.22 -16.24
CA LYS A 138 11.66 -6.81 -15.86
C LYS A 138 10.33 -6.09 -15.64
N ALA A 139 9.34 -6.36 -16.51
CA ALA A 139 8.01 -5.80 -16.35
C ALA A 139 7.36 -6.25 -15.04
N ILE A 140 7.49 -7.54 -14.72
CA ILE A 140 6.98 -8.14 -13.49
C ILE A 140 7.63 -7.51 -12.26
N GLU A 141 8.96 -7.48 -12.20
CA GLU A 141 9.72 -6.91 -11.08
C GLU A 141 9.34 -5.44 -10.81
N GLU A 142 9.22 -4.64 -11.86
CA GLU A 142 8.90 -3.21 -11.71
C GLU A 142 7.43 -2.98 -11.31
N ILE A 143 6.51 -3.81 -11.81
CA ILE A 143 5.10 -3.79 -11.38
C ILE A 143 5.00 -4.23 -9.92
N GLU A 144 5.69 -5.29 -9.51
CA GLU A 144 5.76 -5.74 -8.11
C GLU A 144 6.33 -4.64 -7.20
N ALA A 145 7.40 -3.96 -7.60
CA ALA A 145 7.97 -2.85 -6.85
C ALA A 145 7.00 -1.66 -6.74
N SER A 146 6.24 -1.36 -7.80
CA SER A 146 5.24 -0.30 -7.81
C SER A 146 4.08 -0.64 -6.87
N LEU A 147 3.64 -1.90 -6.85
CA LEU A 147 2.62 -2.41 -5.94
C LEU A 147 3.09 -2.35 -4.48
N LYS A 148 4.35 -2.74 -4.21
CA LYS A 148 4.96 -2.59 -2.88
C LYS A 148 5.05 -1.12 -2.44
N GLY A 149 5.27 -0.20 -3.38
CA GLY A 149 5.24 1.24 -3.12
C GLY A 149 3.86 1.79 -2.75
N LEU A 150 2.78 1.13 -3.17
CA LEU A 150 1.40 1.48 -2.82
C LEU A 150 0.97 0.95 -1.44
N LEU A 151 1.75 0.04 -0.84
CA LEU A 151 1.50 -0.46 0.51
C LEU A 151 1.83 0.62 1.54
N LYS A 152 0.97 0.79 2.53
CA LYS A 152 1.22 1.71 3.64
C LYS A 152 2.44 1.22 4.43
N PRO A 153 3.34 2.11 4.87
CA PRO A 153 4.45 1.72 5.74
C PRO A 153 3.90 1.08 7.02
N GLU A 154 4.55 0.01 7.47
CA GLU A 154 4.22 -0.58 8.77
C GLU A 154 4.78 0.33 9.87
N PHE A 155 3.93 0.61 10.85
CA PHE A 155 4.31 1.37 12.03
C PHE A 155 4.79 0.39 13.10
N GLU A 156 6.07 0.42 13.42
CA GLU A 156 6.65 -0.38 14.52
C GLU A 156 6.82 0.51 15.75
N GLU A 157 6.38 0.02 16.90
CA GLU A 157 6.61 0.70 18.18
C GLU A 157 8.05 0.45 18.62
N ALA A 158 8.91 1.47 18.44
CA ALA A 158 10.27 1.43 18.95
C ALA A 158 10.31 1.96 20.38
N VAL A 159 10.66 1.10 21.34
CA VAL A 159 10.87 1.52 22.73
C VAL A 159 12.09 2.44 22.78
N LEU A 160 11.91 3.65 23.34
CA LEU A 160 12.96 4.66 23.52
C LEU A 160 13.69 4.50 24.84
N GLY A 161 12.96 4.11 25.89
CA GLY A 161 13.51 3.93 27.23
C GLY A 161 12.44 3.65 28.28
N ASN A 162 12.90 3.25 29.45
CA ASN A 162 12.07 2.91 30.61
C ASN A 162 12.46 3.79 31.79
N ALA A 163 11.48 4.25 32.55
CA ALA A 163 11.69 5.01 33.78
C ALA A 163 10.83 4.44 34.91
N GLU A 164 11.44 4.22 36.06
CA GLU A 164 10.77 3.67 37.24
C GLU A 164 10.38 4.79 38.20
N VAL A 165 9.11 4.81 38.62
CA VAL A 165 8.56 5.81 39.53
C VAL A 165 8.99 5.50 40.96
N ARG A 166 9.72 6.43 41.59
CA ARG A 166 10.15 6.32 43.00
C ARG A 166 9.33 7.16 43.95
N ASP A 167 8.93 8.35 43.52
CA ASP A 167 8.17 9.28 44.34
C ASP A 167 7.10 9.97 43.50
N ILE A 168 6.05 10.49 44.15
CA ILE A 168 4.99 11.23 43.46
C ILE A 168 4.79 12.57 44.15
N PHE A 169 4.92 13.64 43.37
CA PHE A 169 4.75 15.01 43.80
C PHE A 169 3.48 15.59 43.18
N LYS A 170 2.82 16.49 43.89
CA LYS A 170 1.69 17.26 43.36
C LYS A 170 2.16 18.66 42.97
N SER A 171 2.01 19.00 41.70
CA SER A 171 2.24 20.35 41.18
C SER A 171 0.91 21.02 40.87
N SER A 172 0.77 22.28 41.26
CA SER A 172 -0.39 23.11 40.93
C SER A 172 -0.51 23.39 39.42
N LYS A 173 0.60 23.35 38.66
CA LYS A 173 0.64 23.67 37.23
C LYS A 173 0.54 22.45 36.32
N PHE A 174 1.09 21.32 36.74
CA PHE A 174 1.24 20.13 35.87
C PHE A 174 0.60 18.85 36.45
N GLY A 175 -0.19 18.97 37.53
CA GLY A 175 -0.85 17.82 38.15
C GLY A 175 0.13 16.93 38.92
N ASN A 176 -0.10 15.62 38.87
CA ASN A 176 0.79 14.64 39.50
C ASN A 176 2.08 14.51 38.69
N ILE A 177 3.22 14.77 39.32
CA ILE A 177 4.56 14.60 38.75
C ILE A 177 5.18 13.36 39.40
N ALA A 178 5.52 12.37 38.59
CA ALA A 178 6.28 11.21 39.04
C ALA A 178 7.77 11.58 39.08
N GLY A 179 8.39 11.47 40.25
CA GLY A 179 9.83 11.45 40.40
C GLY A 179 10.34 10.06 40.01
N CYS A 180 11.03 9.98 38.88
CA CYS A 180 11.46 8.74 38.27
C CYS A 180 12.98 8.68 38.11
N ILE A 181 13.50 7.46 38.06
CA ILE A 181 14.87 7.20 37.58
C ILE A 181 14.77 6.50 36.23
N VAL A 182 15.54 6.96 35.24
CA VAL A 182 15.59 6.29 33.93
C VAL A 182 16.41 5.02 34.09
N SER A 183 15.74 3.86 33.97
CA SER A 183 16.36 2.56 34.13
C SER A 183 17.05 2.06 32.87
N ASP A 184 16.56 2.47 31.69
CA ASP A 184 17.12 2.07 30.40
C ASP A 184 16.76 3.11 29.32
N GLY A 185 17.68 3.33 28.37
CA GLY A 185 17.45 4.17 27.20
C GLY A 185 17.38 5.69 27.49
N ASN A 186 16.52 6.40 26.74
CA ASN A 186 16.39 7.85 26.81
C ASN A 186 14.91 8.27 26.78
N ILE A 187 14.51 9.09 27.76
CA ILE A 187 13.18 9.65 27.85
C ILE A 187 13.18 11.05 27.24
N LYS A 188 12.39 11.25 26.18
CA LYS A 188 12.22 12.54 25.51
C LYS A 188 10.91 13.20 25.90
N ARG A 189 10.92 14.53 26.01
CA ARG A 189 9.70 15.31 26.19
C ARG A 189 8.76 15.12 24.99
N ASN A 190 7.44 15.09 25.22
CA ASN A 190 6.40 14.81 24.23
C ASN A 190 6.43 13.40 23.61
N ALA A 191 7.28 12.49 24.10
CA ALA A 191 7.21 11.10 23.67
C ALA A 191 5.90 10.45 24.14
N LYS A 192 5.40 9.48 23.36
CA LYS A 192 4.31 8.61 23.79
C LYS A 192 4.83 7.65 24.84
N VAL A 193 4.00 7.38 25.83
CA VAL A 193 4.34 6.50 26.93
C VAL A 193 3.19 5.59 27.28
N ARG A 194 3.54 4.41 27.80
CA ARG A 194 2.63 3.51 28.50
C ARG A 194 3.13 3.32 29.92
N THR A 195 2.21 3.23 30.86
CA THR A 195 2.49 3.01 32.27
C THR A 195 2.15 1.57 32.60
N MET A 196 3.07 0.87 33.23
CA MET A 196 2.94 -0.54 33.60
C MET A 196 3.16 -0.74 35.09
N ARG A 197 2.36 -1.60 35.71
CA ARG A 197 2.49 -2.02 37.11
C ARG A 197 2.64 -3.52 37.16
N ALA A 198 3.79 -4.00 37.65
CA ALA A 198 4.10 -5.45 37.69
C ALA A 198 3.87 -6.18 36.35
N GLY A 199 4.19 -5.52 35.23
CA GLY A 199 4.02 -6.06 33.87
C GLY A 199 2.63 -5.90 33.25
N VAL A 200 1.66 -5.34 33.97
CA VAL A 200 0.30 -5.05 33.44
C VAL A 200 0.22 -3.60 33.01
N VAL A 201 -0.27 -3.34 31.79
CA VAL A 201 -0.50 -1.97 31.29
C VAL A 201 -1.70 -1.36 32.00
N ILE A 202 -1.47 -0.28 32.76
CA ILE A 202 -2.50 0.46 33.51
C ILE A 202 -2.90 1.77 32.81
N GLY A 203 -2.03 2.28 31.93
CA GLY A 203 -2.28 3.48 31.15
C GLY A 203 -1.58 3.38 29.81
N GLU A 204 -2.33 3.53 28.73
CA GLU A 204 -1.83 3.43 27.36
C GLU A 204 -2.02 4.76 26.62
N ASN A 205 -1.19 5.01 25.60
CA ASN A 205 -1.28 6.17 24.72
C ASN A 205 -1.23 7.51 25.47
N LEU A 206 -0.49 7.53 26.58
CA LEU A 206 -0.20 8.74 27.34
C LEU A 206 0.94 9.51 26.66
N SER A 207 1.11 10.78 27.01
CA SER A 207 2.23 11.60 26.51
C SER A 207 2.90 12.32 27.65
N ILE A 208 4.21 12.54 27.52
CA ILE A 208 4.98 13.29 28.51
C ILE A 208 4.75 14.79 28.26
N GLU A 209 3.90 15.41 29.07
CA GLU A 209 3.58 16.84 28.98
C GLU A 209 4.71 17.71 29.58
N SER A 210 5.31 17.23 30.67
CA SER A 210 6.44 17.88 31.32
C SER A 210 7.53 16.88 31.64
N LEU A 211 8.77 17.27 31.31
CA LEU A 211 9.99 16.54 31.64
C LEU A 211 10.94 17.52 32.30
N ARG A 212 11.33 17.23 33.54
CA ARG A 212 12.20 18.09 34.35
C ARG A 212 13.35 17.31 34.93
N ARG A 213 14.49 17.95 35.06
CA ARG A 213 15.60 17.44 35.85
C ARG A 213 15.84 18.39 37.01
N PHE A 214 15.61 17.92 38.23
CA PHE A 214 15.55 18.78 39.42
C PHE A 214 14.53 19.92 39.26
N LYS A 215 14.99 21.15 39.02
CA LYS A 215 14.13 22.34 38.86
C LYS A 215 14.04 22.83 37.42
N ASP A 216 14.85 22.30 36.52
CA ASP A 216 14.98 22.79 35.14
C ASP A 216 14.19 21.91 34.16
N ASP A 217 13.56 22.53 33.17
CA ASP A 217 12.88 21.81 32.09
C ASP A 217 13.92 21.15 31.18
N ALA A 218 13.75 19.86 30.91
CA ALA A 218 14.66 19.06 30.09
C ALA A 218 13.97 18.60 28.80
N THR A 219 14.72 18.56 27.70
CA THR A 219 14.24 18.01 26.42
C THR A 219 14.39 16.50 26.36
N GLU A 220 15.47 15.98 26.95
CA GLU A 220 15.77 14.56 27.03
C GLU A 220 16.48 14.21 28.35
N VAL A 221 16.27 13.00 28.85
CA VAL A 221 16.93 12.46 30.05
C VAL A 221 17.40 11.04 29.76
N ARG A 222 18.70 10.82 29.94
CA ARG A 222 19.37 9.55 29.68
C ARG A 222 19.30 8.62 30.90
N GLU A 223 19.55 7.34 30.65
CA GLU A 223 19.74 6.29 31.64
C GLU A 223 20.60 6.72 32.83
N GLY A 224 20.20 6.28 34.03
CA GLY A 224 20.91 6.51 35.29
C GLY A 224 20.65 7.88 35.92
N TYR A 225 19.93 8.78 35.24
CA TYR A 225 19.57 10.09 35.80
C TYR A 225 18.14 10.13 36.34
N GLU A 226 17.98 10.90 37.41
CA GLU A 226 16.67 11.23 37.99
C GLU A 226 15.97 12.33 37.17
N CYS A 227 14.66 12.18 37.00
CA CYS A 227 13.81 13.16 36.33
C CYS A 227 12.40 13.20 36.93
N GLY A 228 11.73 14.33 36.77
CA GLY A 228 10.31 14.49 37.02
C GLY A 228 9.54 14.36 35.71
N ILE A 229 8.63 13.39 35.63
CA ILE A 229 7.76 13.15 34.48
C ILE A 229 6.32 13.50 34.86
N GLY A 230 5.70 14.42 34.14
CA GLY A 230 4.27 14.71 34.25
C GLY A 230 3.49 14.14 33.07
N LEU A 231 2.52 13.27 33.36
CA LEU A 231 1.65 12.59 32.38
C LEU A 231 0.30 13.32 32.18
N GLY A 232 0.26 14.62 32.48
CA GLY A 232 -0.92 15.47 32.32
C GLY A 232 -2.14 15.01 33.11
N SER A 233 -3.13 14.47 32.40
CA SER A 233 -4.42 14.06 32.98
C SER A 233 -4.38 12.71 33.70
N PHE A 234 -3.29 11.93 33.58
CA PHE A 234 -3.19 10.62 34.21
C PHE A 234 -2.88 10.73 35.71
N LYS A 235 -3.81 10.26 36.55
CA LYS A 235 -3.74 10.43 38.02
C LYS A 235 -3.38 9.16 38.79
N ASP A 236 -3.48 7.98 38.16
CA ASP A 236 -3.29 6.68 38.82
C ASP A 236 -1.84 6.19 38.79
N LEU A 237 -0.89 7.12 38.95
CA LEU A 237 0.51 6.79 39.15
C LEU A 237 0.72 6.31 40.59
N GLN A 238 1.49 5.25 40.76
CA GLN A 238 1.94 4.73 42.04
C GLN A 238 3.47 4.51 42.03
N VAL A 239 4.05 4.50 43.23
CA VAL A 239 5.47 4.16 43.39
C VAL A 239 5.69 2.71 42.98
N GLY A 240 6.73 2.46 42.19
CA GLY A 240 7.02 1.15 41.58
C GLY A 240 6.40 0.95 40.19
N ASP A 241 5.66 1.92 39.67
CA ASP A 241 5.19 1.89 38.28
C ASP A 241 6.36 2.12 37.31
N VAL A 242 6.30 1.49 36.14
CA VAL A 242 7.26 1.67 35.05
C VAL A 242 6.62 2.45 33.92
N ILE A 243 7.19 3.61 33.59
CA ILE A 243 6.82 4.43 32.44
C ILE A 243 7.74 4.04 31.29
N GLN A 244 7.17 3.40 30.27
CA GLN A 244 7.89 3.03 29.05
C GLN A 244 7.58 4.03 27.95
N ALA A 245 8.60 4.75 27.50
CA ALA A 245 8.53 5.64 26.36
C ALA A 245 8.74 4.87 25.06
N TYR A 246 7.89 5.16 24.08
CA TYR A 246 7.97 4.57 22.75
C TYR A 246 7.69 5.62 21.68
N GLU A 247 8.26 5.38 20.52
CA GLU A 247 8.05 6.18 19.32
C GLU A 247 7.50 5.28 18.23
N ILE A 248 6.52 5.78 17.49
CA ILE A 248 6.01 5.09 16.32
C ILE A 248 6.97 5.42 15.18
N ARG A 249 7.76 4.44 14.74
CA ARG A 249 8.67 4.61 13.61
C ARG A 249 8.07 4.00 12.36
N GLU A 250 8.16 4.73 11.27
CA GLU A 250 7.85 4.21 9.94
C GLU A 250 8.96 3.24 9.53
N LYS A 251 8.60 1.96 9.39
CA LYS A 251 9.47 0.96 8.79
C LYS A 251 9.03 0.74 7.36
N LYS A 252 9.95 0.94 6.41
CA LYS A 252 9.76 0.44 5.05
C LYS A 252 9.75 -1.08 5.13
N ARG A 253 8.65 -1.70 4.70
CA ARG A 253 8.55 -3.15 4.57
C ARG A 253 9.59 -3.62 3.54
N ALA A 254 10.35 -4.67 3.87
CA ALA A 254 11.39 -5.24 3.01
C ALA A 254 10.79 -6.07 1.88
#